data_AF-A0A7C6AH25-F1
#
_entry.id   AF-A0A7C6AH25-F1
#
_cell.length_a   1.000
_cell.length_b   1.000
_cell.length_c   1.000
_cell.angle_alpha   90.00
_cell.angle_beta   90.00
_cell.angle_gamma   90.00
#
_symmetry.space_group_name_H-M   'P 1'
#
loop_
_entity.id
_entity.type
_entity.pdbx_description
1 polymer ?
#
loop_
_entity_poly.entity_id
_entity_poly.type
_entity_poly.pdbx_seq_one_letter_code
_entity_poly.pdbx_strand_id
1 'polypeptide(L)'
;MRSALEPGIRILWTIIIIMALSTSLIAASIGVQLFIILKHLGVSDILSAISLPDVEKIRVPLYLAFSATSILALISSSVIFLRRRVKWCGYIVILALISTIILLILPRAFEYPPSMLSDMLLAPAIIMLAVEAVIILRFGRAEPILRFTSIELAAAASLSAMAAVLTAFTGSFFPSPTGGYTNIGDTAIFVAALLYGSRVGGLVGAIGPLIADLIIGYPRWFITVIAHGGEGVIAGLGKGRSTPLQAAILLASGIYMATIYFIVNVFIKGLPVAIISYARDVFGQTLFSTILALLVMKAVEKMLPQISRRTRVRGPQARP
;
A
#
# COMPACT_ATOMS: atom_id res chain seq x y z
N MET A 1 39.55 -14.18 6.96
CA MET A 1 38.09 -14.23 7.20
C MET A 1 37.72 -13.14 8.18
N ARG A 2 37.32 -11.94 7.70
CA ARG A 2 36.78 -10.90 8.58
C ARG A 2 35.40 -11.37 9.04
N SER A 3 35.24 -11.60 10.34
CA SER A 3 33.93 -11.78 10.95
C SER A 3 33.06 -10.58 10.53
N ALA A 4 31.89 -10.87 9.97
CA ALA A 4 30.89 -9.85 9.70
C ALA A 4 30.42 -9.33 11.06
N LEU A 5 31.11 -8.32 11.58
CA LEU A 5 30.80 -7.61 12.82
C LEU A 5 29.30 -7.31 12.82
N GLU A 6 28.57 -7.88 13.77
CA GLU A 6 27.22 -7.41 14.02
C GLU A 6 27.32 -5.90 14.31
N PRO A 7 26.48 -5.06 13.71
CA PRO A 7 26.47 -3.64 14.01
C PRO A 7 26.39 -3.49 15.53
N GLY A 8 27.39 -2.85 16.13
CA GLY A 8 27.39 -2.64 17.58
C GLY A 8 26.10 -1.96 18.00
N ILE A 9 25.59 -2.24 19.21
CA ILE A 9 24.32 -1.73 19.73
C ILE A 9 24.15 -0.22 19.50
N ARG A 10 25.25 0.55 19.57
CA ARG A 10 25.27 1.99 19.28
C ARG A 10 24.84 2.33 17.84
N ILE A 11 25.34 1.60 16.84
CA ILE A 11 25.00 1.80 15.42
C ILE A 11 23.52 1.48 15.19
N LEU A 12 23.01 0.43 15.84
CA LEU A 12 21.59 0.05 15.77
C LEU A 12 20.69 1.18 16.27
N TRP A 13 20.99 1.74 17.44
CA TRP A 13 20.24 2.87 17.99
C TRP A 13 20.34 4.12 17.13
N THR A 14 21.52 4.41 16.57
CA THR A 14 21.69 5.53 15.65
C THR A 14 20.77 5.41 14.43
N ILE A 15 20.68 4.22 13.82
CA ILE A 15 19.78 4.00 12.67
C ILE A 15 18.33 4.22 13.09
N ILE A 16 17.87 3.63 14.19
CA ILE A 16 16.48 3.76 14.66
C ILE A 16 16.12 5.23 14.95
N ILE A 17 17.04 6.00 15.57
CA ILE A 17 16.83 7.42 15.86
C ILE A 17 16.73 8.22 14.57
N ILE A 18 17.61 7.96 13.59
CA ILE A 18 17.58 8.63 12.27
C ILE A 18 16.27 8.32 11.53
N MET A 19 15.80 7.06 11.57
CA MET A 19 14.53 6.65 10.96
C MET A 19 13.34 7.39 11.58
N ALA A 20 13.29 7.46 12.91
CA ALA A 20 12.23 8.16 13.62
C ALA A 20 12.24 9.66 13.29
N LEU A 21 13.42 10.29 13.34
CA LEU A 21 13.58 11.72 13.07
C LEU A 21 13.23 12.08 11.62
N SER A 22 13.74 11.32 10.64
CA SER A 22 13.42 11.53 9.22
C SER A 22 11.92 11.37 8.96
N THR A 23 11.28 10.35 9.55
CA THR A 23 9.82 10.16 9.45
C THR A 23 9.05 11.37 10.00
N SER A 24 9.44 11.88 11.17
CA SER A 24 8.81 13.06 11.78
C SER A 24 8.98 14.32 10.94
N LEU A 25 10.17 14.57 10.41
CA LEU A 25 10.45 15.72 9.55
C LEU A 25 9.65 15.67 8.26
N ILE A 26 9.58 14.50 7.62
CA ILE A 26 8.81 14.30 6.39
C ILE A 26 7.32 14.50 6.67
N ALA A 27 6.78 13.91 7.75
CA ALA A 27 5.38 14.06 8.12
C ALA A 27 5.00 15.53 8.40
N ALA A 28 5.83 16.25 9.15
CA ALA A 28 5.63 17.67 9.42
C ALA A 28 5.67 18.49 8.12
N SER A 29 6.63 18.19 7.23
CA SER A 29 6.76 18.87 5.95
C SER A 29 5.55 18.67 5.03
N ILE A 30 5.09 17.42 4.91
CA ILE A 30 3.88 17.08 4.15
C ILE A 30 2.68 17.88 4.67
N GLY A 31 2.50 17.96 5.99
CA GLY A 31 1.41 18.72 6.59
C GLY A 31 1.45 20.21 6.22
N VAL A 32 2.62 20.84 6.33
CA VAL A 32 2.82 22.25 5.98
C VAL A 32 2.55 22.51 4.50
N GLN A 33 3.14 21.71 3.61
CA GLN A 33 3.01 21.93 2.16
C GLN A 33 1.60 21.61 1.66
N LEU A 34 0.98 20.54 2.17
CA LEU A 34 -0.39 20.19 1.81
C LEU A 34 -1.37 21.29 2.24
N PHE A 35 -1.19 21.88 3.43
CA PHE A 35 -1.99 23.03 3.87
C PHE A 35 -1.87 24.22 2.90
N ILE A 36 -0.66 24.53 2.42
CA ILE A 36 -0.43 25.61 1.47
C ILE A 36 -1.04 25.30 0.09
N ILE A 37 -0.94 24.07 -0.38
CA ILE A 37 -1.59 23.61 -1.61
C ILE A 37 -3.10 23.81 -1.52
N LEU A 38 -3.74 23.32 -0.44
CA LEU A 38 -5.19 23.45 -0.26
C LEU A 38 -5.63 24.91 -0.21
N LYS A 39 -4.90 25.76 0.52
CA LYS A 39 -5.19 27.21 0.58
C LYS A 39 -5.05 27.87 -0.79
N HIS A 40 -4.04 27.50 -1.57
CA HIS A 40 -3.84 28.01 -2.93
C HIS A 40 -5.00 27.61 -3.87
N LEU A 41 -5.55 26.42 -3.69
CA LEU A 41 -6.71 25.92 -4.43
C LEU A 41 -8.05 26.49 -3.93
N GLY A 42 -8.04 27.45 -2.99
CA GLY A 42 -9.25 28.06 -2.45
C GLY A 42 -10.05 27.18 -1.48
N VAL A 43 -9.46 26.10 -0.98
CA VAL A 43 -10.09 25.22 0.00
C VAL A 43 -9.94 25.84 1.40
N SER A 44 -11.03 26.36 1.95
CA SER A 44 -11.08 26.94 3.31
C SER A 44 -11.01 25.89 4.40
N ASP A 45 -11.66 24.76 4.18
CA ASP A 45 -11.78 23.66 5.12
C ASP A 45 -12.05 22.35 4.37
N ILE A 46 -11.72 21.24 5.01
CA ILE A 46 -11.98 19.89 4.48
C ILE A 46 -13.31 19.31 4.98
N LEU A 47 -14.04 20.03 5.83
CA LEU A 47 -15.28 19.56 6.47
C LEU A 47 -16.50 19.80 5.57
N SER A 48 -16.41 20.78 4.68
CA SER A 48 -17.37 21.07 3.63
C SER A 48 -17.06 20.31 2.34
N ALA A 49 -18.01 20.30 1.40
CA ALA A 49 -17.81 19.69 0.10
C ALA A 49 -16.81 20.51 -0.73
N ILE A 50 -15.82 19.83 -1.30
CA ILE A 50 -14.79 20.45 -2.14
C ILE A 50 -15.07 20.11 -3.61
N SER A 51 -15.03 21.12 -4.47
CA SER A 51 -15.09 20.95 -5.92
C SER A 51 -13.82 21.51 -6.56
N LEU A 52 -12.90 20.63 -6.91
CA LEU A 52 -11.66 20.99 -7.61
C LEU A 52 -11.79 20.82 -9.14
N PRO A 53 -11.00 21.58 -9.93
CA PRO A 53 -10.79 21.27 -11.35
C PRO A 53 -10.25 19.85 -11.55
N ASP A 54 -10.52 19.24 -12.71
CA ASP A 54 -10.16 17.83 -12.93
C ASP A 54 -8.65 17.57 -12.90
N VAL A 55 -7.83 18.53 -13.33
CA VAL A 55 -6.37 18.46 -13.24
C VAL A 55 -5.90 18.34 -11.77
N GLU A 56 -6.55 19.08 -10.88
CA GLU A 56 -6.22 19.11 -9.45
C GLU A 56 -6.66 17.82 -8.73
N LYS A 57 -7.71 17.16 -9.23
CA LYS A 57 -8.09 15.79 -8.82
C LYS A 57 -7.08 14.72 -9.25
N ILE A 58 -6.00 15.08 -9.96
CA ILE A 58 -4.84 14.23 -10.28
C ILE A 58 -3.62 14.69 -9.49
N ARG A 59 -3.29 15.98 -9.54
CA ARG A 59 -2.09 16.55 -8.93
C ARG A 59 -2.07 16.41 -7.40
N VAL A 60 -3.19 16.72 -6.72
CA VAL A 60 -3.29 16.59 -5.26
C VAL A 60 -3.15 15.13 -4.83
N PRO A 61 -3.89 14.16 -5.41
CA PRO A 61 -3.66 12.75 -5.10
C PRO A 61 -2.25 12.27 -5.41
N LEU A 62 -1.60 12.75 -6.47
CA LEU A 62 -0.24 12.35 -6.80
C LEU A 62 0.76 12.81 -5.73
N TYR A 63 0.61 14.04 -5.23
CA TYR A 63 1.37 14.52 -4.08
C TYR A 63 1.13 13.65 -2.84
N LEU A 64 -0.14 13.29 -2.56
CA LEU A 64 -0.50 12.39 -1.46
C LEU A 64 0.05 10.97 -1.65
N ALA A 65 0.16 10.49 -2.89
CA ALA A 65 0.72 9.17 -3.19
C ALA A 65 2.20 9.08 -2.80
N PHE A 66 3.02 10.04 -3.23
CA PHE A 66 4.44 10.10 -2.85
C PHE A 66 4.61 10.38 -1.34
N SER A 67 3.70 11.17 -0.75
CA SER A 67 3.64 11.38 0.69
C SER A 67 3.44 10.05 1.42
N ALA A 68 2.41 9.29 1.04
CA ALA A 68 2.13 7.97 1.59
C ALA A 68 3.28 6.99 1.34
N THR A 69 3.85 6.93 0.13
CA THR A 69 4.99 6.05 -0.18
C THR A 69 6.19 6.36 0.70
N SER A 70 6.54 7.64 0.90
CA SER A 70 7.68 8.03 1.75
C SER A 70 7.50 7.57 3.21
N ILE A 71 6.33 7.82 3.80
CA ILE A 71 6.05 7.47 5.20
C ILE A 71 5.90 5.95 5.39
N LEU A 72 5.12 5.29 4.51
CA LEU A 72 4.88 3.85 4.61
C LEU A 72 6.16 3.05 4.35
N ALA A 73 7.01 3.50 3.43
CA ALA A 73 8.33 2.91 3.22
C ALA A 73 9.18 3.03 4.50
N LEU A 74 9.20 4.19 5.17
CA LEU A 74 9.96 4.36 6.40
C LEU A 74 9.45 3.49 7.55
N ILE A 75 8.13 3.44 7.75
CA ILE A 75 7.52 2.54 8.75
C ILE A 75 7.87 1.08 8.43
N SER A 76 7.74 0.67 7.16
CA SER A 76 8.06 -0.69 6.71
C SER A 76 9.53 -1.02 6.90
N SER A 77 10.43 -0.09 6.59
CA SER A 77 11.87 -0.26 6.75
C SER A 77 12.24 -0.44 8.23
N SER A 78 11.62 0.32 9.14
CA SER A 78 11.80 0.16 10.59
C SER A 78 11.41 -1.25 11.05
N VAL A 79 10.26 -1.77 10.58
CA VAL A 79 9.80 -3.13 10.91
C VAL A 79 10.73 -4.20 10.34
N ILE A 80 11.20 -4.03 9.10
CA ILE A 80 12.11 -4.95 8.42
C ILE A 80 13.48 -4.98 9.12
N PHE A 81 13.97 -3.81 9.54
CA PHE A 81 15.20 -3.66 10.30
C PHE A 81 15.14 -4.41 11.64
N LEU A 82 14.03 -4.27 12.38
CA LEU A 82 13.79 -5.01 13.63
C LEU A 82 13.72 -6.53 13.41
N ARG A 83 13.29 -6.99 12.23
CA ARG A 83 13.32 -8.40 11.83
C ARG A 83 14.68 -8.88 11.33
N ARG A 84 15.74 -8.10 11.53
CA ARG A 84 17.12 -8.37 11.11
C ARG A 84 17.30 -8.61 9.60
N ARG A 85 16.41 -8.04 8.77
CA ARG A 85 16.51 -8.06 7.30
C ARG A 85 17.12 -6.77 6.75
N VAL A 86 18.38 -6.55 7.10
CA VAL A 86 19.10 -5.28 6.92
C VAL A 86 19.17 -4.82 5.46
N LYS A 87 19.44 -5.69 4.46
CA LYS A 87 19.53 -5.21 3.07
C LYS A 87 18.19 -4.81 2.47
N TRP A 88 17.13 -5.54 2.79
CA TRP A 88 15.77 -5.17 2.38
C TRP A 88 15.34 -3.84 2.99
N CYS A 89 15.75 -3.57 4.24
CA CYS A 89 15.56 -2.26 4.85
C CYS A 89 16.17 -1.16 3.96
N GLY A 90 17.42 -1.31 3.53
CA GLY A 90 18.11 -0.32 2.71
C GLY A 90 17.43 -0.02 1.37
N TYR A 91 16.90 -1.04 0.68
CA TYR A 91 16.14 -0.82 -0.56
C TYR A 91 14.82 -0.06 -0.33
N ILE A 92 14.14 -0.34 0.78
CA ILE A 92 12.91 0.38 1.14
C ILE A 92 13.24 1.83 1.56
N VAL A 93 14.38 2.06 2.23
CA VAL A 93 14.86 3.42 2.52
C VAL A 93 15.19 4.18 1.23
N ILE A 94 15.75 3.53 0.20
CA ILE A 94 15.94 4.16 -1.11
C ILE A 94 14.60 4.55 -1.73
N LEU A 95 13.58 3.70 -1.65
CA LEU A 95 12.24 4.04 -2.14
C LEU A 95 11.66 5.25 -1.41
N ALA A 96 11.85 5.31 -0.08
CA ALA A 96 11.47 6.48 0.72
C ALA A 96 12.23 7.73 0.24
N LEU A 97 13.55 7.64 0.11
CA LEU A 97 14.42 8.73 -0.35
C LEU A 97 13.98 9.29 -1.71
N ILE A 98 13.75 8.44 -2.71
CA ILE A 98 13.30 8.85 -4.05
C ILE A 98 11.95 9.56 -3.94
N SER A 99 11.01 9.00 -3.17
CA SER A 99 9.70 9.61 -2.96
C SER A 99 9.80 10.97 -2.27
N THR A 100 10.67 11.10 -1.28
CA THR A 100 10.92 12.35 -0.54
C THR A 100 11.57 13.43 -1.43
N ILE A 101 12.50 13.04 -2.33
CA ILE A 101 13.07 13.96 -3.33
C ILE A 101 11.97 14.44 -4.28
N ILE A 102 11.08 13.55 -4.72
CA ILE A 102 9.96 13.91 -5.59
C ILE A 102 9.03 14.91 -4.89
N LEU A 103 8.74 14.72 -3.59
CA LEU A 103 7.93 15.67 -2.80
C LEU A 103 8.51 17.09 -2.78
N LEU A 104 9.83 17.25 -2.83
CA LEU A 104 10.49 18.56 -2.91
C LEU A 104 10.26 19.24 -4.28
N ILE A 105 10.12 18.44 -5.34
CA ILE A 105 10.00 18.90 -6.73
C ILE A 105 8.54 19.18 -7.09
N LEU A 106 7.59 18.35 -6.63
CA LEU A 106 6.19 18.39 -7.08
C LEU A 106 5.50 19.74 -6.94
N PRO A 107 5.59 20.49 -5.82
CA PRO A 107 4.94 21.80 -5.72
C PRO A 107 5.36 22.75 -6.84
N ARG A 108 6.66 22.76 -7.18
CA ARG A 108 7.20 23.60 -8.26
C ARG A 108 6.74 23.11 -9.63
N ALA A 109 6.77 21.80 -9.85
CA ALA A 109 6.35 21.20 -11.11
C ALA A 109 4.84 21.38 -11.39
N PHE A 110 4.03 21.51 -10.34
CA PHE A 110 2.58 21.74 -10.45
C PHE A 110 2.17 23.20 -10.26
N GLU A 111 3.14 24.12 -10.21
CA GLU A 111 2.91 25.56 -10.05
C GLU A 111 2.20 25.93 -8.74
N TYR A 112 2.27 25.06 -7.73
CA TYR A 112 1.84 25.39 -6.38
C TYR A 112 2.88 26.25 -5.67
N PRO A 113 2.46 27.16 -4.76
CA PRO A 113 3.38 27.93 -3.95
C PRO A 113 4.28 27.00 -3.11
N PRO A 114 5.61 27.02 -3.29
CA PRO A 114 6.52 26.24 -2.46
C PRO A 114 6.64 26.85 -1.07
N SER A 115 6.71 26.01 -0.04
CA SER A 115 6.92 26.44 1.34
C SER A 115 8.37 26.32 1.74
N MET A 116 8.99 27.46 2.07
CA MET A 116 10.35 27.47 2.62
C MET A 116 10.46 26.59 3.88
N LEU A 117 9.45 26.60 4.74
CA LEU A 117 9.43 25.75 5.94
C LEU A 117 9.37 24.25 5.57
N SER A 118 8.55 23.87 4.58
CA SER A 118 8.48 22.47 4.10
C SER A 118 9.82 22.02 3.53
N ASP A 119 10.45 22.86 2.70
CA ASP A 119 11.75 22.57 2.09
C ASP A 119 12.85 22.43 3.16
N MET A 120 12.86 23.30 4.17
CA MET A 120 13.81 23.25 5.30
C MET A 120 13.64 21.99 6.16
N LEU A 121 12.45 21.37 6.18
CA LEU A 121 12.21 20.09 6.85
C LEU A 121 12.60 18.90 5.96
N LEU A 122 12.33 18.97 4.65
CA LEU A 122 12.64 17.88 3.70
C LEU A 122 14.13 17.74 3.42
N ALA A 123 14.86 18.84 3.24
CA ALA A 123 16.28 18.82 2.92
C ALA A 123 17.13 18.00 3.91
N PRO A 124 17.06 18.24 5.24
CA PRO A 124 17.78 17.40 6.20
C PRO A 124 17.27 15.95 6.22
N ALA A 125 15.97 15.72 6.03
CA ALA A 125 15.42 14.37 5.96
C ALA A 125 15.99 13.59 4.76
N ILE A 126 16.11 14.20 3.58
CA ILE A 126 16.72 13.60 2.39
C ILE A 126 18.17 13.22 2.67
N ILE A 127 18.95 14.11 3.30
CA ILE A 127 20.34 13.83 3.68
C ILE A 127 20.41 12.65 4.65
N MET A 128 19.56 12.64 5.68
CA MET A 128 19.46 11.54 6.65
C MET A 128 19.15 10.20 5.96
N LEU A 129 18.14 10.16 5.09
CA LEU A 129 17.76 8.96 4.35
C LEU A 129 18.88 8.47 3.42
N ALA A 130 19.59 9.37 2.76
CA ALA A 130 20.73 9.03 1.92
C ALA A 130 21.88 8.41 2.73
N VAL A 131 22.25 9.03 3.85
CA VAL A 131 23.27 8.51 4.77
C VAL A 131 22.84 7.15 5.31
N GLU A 132 21.59 7.01 5.71
CA GLU A 132 21.03 5.76 6.23
C GLU A 132 21.08 4.64 5.19
N ALA A 133 20.60 4.89 3.97
CA ALA A 133 20.66 3.92 2.88
C ALA A 133 22.09 3.44 2.61
N VAL A 134 23.07 4.36 2.59
CA VAL A 134 24.48 4.02 2.38
C VAL A 134 25.02 3.15 3.52
N ILE A 135 24.75 3.52 4.77
CA ILE A 135 25.20 2.73 5.94
C ILE A 135 24.58 1.34 5.90
N ILE A 136 23.26 1.24 5.73
CA ILE A 136 22.53 -0.03 5.75
C ILE A 136 22.99 -0.94 4.61
N LEU A 137 23.17 -0.42 3.39
CA LEU A 137 23.57 -1.25 2.25
C LEU A 137 25.04 -1.65 2.28
N ARG A 138 25.92 -0.81 2.86
CA ARG A 138 27.35 -1.11 2.99
C ARG A 138 27.64 -2.13 4.09
N PHE A 139 26.94 -2.04 5.22
CA PHE A 139 27.17 -2.89 6.39
C PHE A 139 26.14 -4.01 6.55
N GLY A 140 25.05 -4.00 5.77
CA GLY A 140 24.04 -5.03 5.76
C GLY A 140 24.59 -6.37 5.26
N ARG A 141 24.38 -7.43 6.04
CA ARG A 141 24.73 -8.80 5.63
C ARG A 141 24.00 -9.16 4.33
N ALA A 142 24.66 -9.92 3.46
CA ALA A 142 24.00 -10.46 2.28
C ALA A 142 22.86 -11.39 2.71
N GLU A 143 21.65 -11.11 2.24
CA GLU A 143 20.47 -11.92 2.51
C GLU A 143 20.10 -12.72 1.27
N PRO A 144 19.49 -13.92 1.45
CA PRO A 144 18.93 -14.64 0.33
C PRO A 144 17.85 -13.77 -0.34
N ILE A 145 17.96 -13.64 -1.66
CA ILE A 145 16.97 -12.95 -2.49
C ILE A 145 15.59 -13.58 -2.21
N LEU A 146 14.55 -12.77 -2.12
CA LEU A 146 13.17 -13.24 -1.99
C LEU A 146 12.82 -13.97 -3.29
N ARG A 147 12.95 -15.31 -3.28
CA ARG A 147 12.68 -16.13 -4.46
C ARG A 147 11.20 -16.51 -4.50
N PHE A 148 10.54 -16.15 -5.58
CA PHE A 148 9.26 -16.72 -5.95
C PHE A 148 9.49 -18.06 -6.64
N THR A 149 8.67 -19.04 -6.30
CA THR A 149 8.58 -20.28 -7.06
C THR A 149 7.89 -20.02 -8.40
N SER A 150 8.13 -20.88 -9.40
CA SER A 150 7.44 -20.77 -10.69
C SER A 150 5.92 -20.82 -10.56
N ILE A 151 5.41 -21.57 -9.58
CA ILE A 151 3.97 -21.64 -9.27
C ILE A 151 3.46 -20.32 -8.71
N GLU A 152 4.17 -19.70 -7.77
CA GLU A 152 3.76 -18.40 -7.21
C GLU A 152 3.77 -17.31 -8.28
N LEU A 153 4.73 -17.33 -9.20
CA LEU A 153 4.80 -16.36 -10.29
C LEU A 153 3.67 -16.57 -11.31
N ALA A 154 3.41 -17.83 -11.70
CA ALA A 154 2.29 -18.16 -12.59
C ALA A 154 0.93 -17.83 -11.97
N ALA A 155 0.77 -18.08 -10.67
CA ALA A 155 -0.43 -17.72 -9.92
C ALA A 155 -0.59 -16.19 -9.83
N ALA A 156 0.49 -15.46 -9.52
CA ALA A 156 0.46 -14.01 -9.49
C ALA A 156 0.05 -13.44 -10.86
N ALA A 157 0.62 -13.91 -11.96
CA ALA A 157 0.28 -13.44 -13.30
C ALA A 157 -1.19 -13.73 -13.68
N SER A 158 -1.63 -14.98 -13.55
CA SER A 158 -2.99 -15.40 -13.93
C SER A 158 -4.07 -14.75 -13.05
N LEU A 159 -3.86 -14.67 -11.73
CA LEU A 159 -4.81 -14.04 -10.82
C LEU A 159 -4.79 -12.51 -10.91
N SER A 160 -3.66 -11.89 -11.29
CA SER A 160 -3.63 -10.46 -11.63
C SER A 160 -4.46 -10.17 -12.87
N ALA A 161 -4.37 -11.02 -13.91
CA ALA A 161 -5.20 -10.89 -15.10
C ALA A 161 -6.69 -11.06 -14.76
N MET A 162 -7.04 -12.03 -13.92
CA MET A 162 -8.42 -12.21 -13.44
C MET A 162 -8.90 -10.99 -12.64
N ALA A 163 -8.09 -10.49 -11.70
CA ALA A 163 -8.40 -9.29 -10.94
C ALA A 163 -8.62 -8.09 -11.87
N ALA A 164 -7.74 -7.89 -12.87
CA ALA A 164 -7.88 -6.82 -13.85
C ALA A 164 -9.19 -6.92 -14.64
N VAL A 165 -9.54 -8.12 -15.13
CA VAL A 165 -10.79 -8.34 -15.87
C VAL A 165 -12.01 -8.08 -14.99
N LEU A 166 -12.05 -8.63 -13.77
CA LEU A 166 -13.16 -8.43 -12.86
C LEU A 166 -13.32 -6.95 -12.49
N THR A 167 -12.22 -6.27 -12.18
CA THR A 167 -12.21 -4.84 -11.87
C THR A 167 -12.67 -4.01 -13.06
N ALA A 168 -12.07 -4.20 -14.24
CA ALA A 168 -12.36 -3.41 -15.41
C ALA A 168 -13.79 -3.60 -15.93
N PHE A 169 -14.22 -4.86 -16.01
CA PHE A 169 -15.55 -5.21 -16.50
C PHE A 169 -16.62 -4.68 -15.56
N THR A 170 -16.58 -5.04 -14.27
CA THR A 170 -17.62 -4.59 -13.34
C THR A 170 -17.56 -3.09 -13.05
N GLY A 171 -16.37 -2.51 -13.00
CA GLY A 171 -16.19 -1.06 -12.86
C GLY A 171 -16.81 -0.25 -13.99
N SER A 172 -16.82 -0.79 -15.21
CA SER A 172 -17.45 -0.14 -16.36
C SER A 172 -18.99 -0.14 -16.30
N PHE A 173 -19.60 -1.10 -15.61
CA PHE A 173 -21.07 -1.20 -15.47
C PHE A 173 -21.61 -0.52 -14.21
N PHE A 174 -20.78 -0.32 -13.19
CA PHE A 174 -21.20 0.23 -11.89
C PHE A 174 -20.43 1.51 -11.55
N PRO A 175 -20.68 2.62 -12.29
CA PRO A 175 -20.10 3.92 -11.95
C PRO A 175 -20.63 4.39 -10.60
N SER A 176 -19.80 5.09 -9.84
CA SER A 176 -20.21 5.57 -8.53
C SER A 176 -20.80 6.98 -8.56
N PRO A 177 -21.89 7.25 -7.80
CA PRO A 177 -22.43 8.59 -7.62
C PRO A 177 -21.44 9.61 -7.04
N THR A 178 -20.39 9.16 -6.33
CA THR A 178 -19.36 10.05 -5.75
C THR A 178 -18.12 10.20 -6.65
N GLY A 179 -18.18 9.71 -7.89
CA GLY A 179 -17.06 9.66 -8.82
C GLY A 179 -16.15 8.44 -8.62
N GLY A 180 -15.67 7.87 -9.73
CA GLY A 180 -15.02 6.56 -9.77
C GLY A 180 -16.03 5.45 -10.04
N TYR A 181 -15.71 4.23 -9.64
CA TYR A 181 -16.54 3.05 -9.92
C TYR A 181 -16.47 2.03 -8.76
N THR A 182 -17.42 1.11 -8.72
CA THR A 182 -17.45 -0.03 -7.80
C THR A 182 -17.18 -1.31 -8.58
N ASN A 183 -16.41 -2.22 -7.99
CA ASN A 183 -16.05 -3.47 -8.67
C ASN A 183 -15.99 -4.66 -7.71
N ILE A 184 -15.87 -5.87 -8.26
CA ILE A 184 -15.76 -7.12 -7.48
C ILE A 184 -14.38 -7.77 -7.58
N GLY A 185 -13.39 -7.05 -8.14
CA GLY A 185 -12.06 -7.56 -8.41
C GLY A 185 -11.26 -7.93 -7.17
N ASP A 186 -11.57 -7.32 -6.01
CA ASP A 186 -10.97 -7.66 -4.71
C ASP A 186 -11.16 -9.15 -4.37
N THR A 187 -12.21 -9.78 -4.91
CA THR A 187 -12.42 -11.23 -4.81
C THR A 187 -11.20 -12.02 -5.29
N ALA A 188 -10.64 -11.67 -6.45
CA ALA A 188 -9.47 -12.35 -6.99
C ALA A 188 -8.21 -12.08 -6.16
N ILE A 189 -8.08 -10.87 -5.61
CA ILE A 189 -7.00 -10.50 -4.68
C ILE A 189 -7.09 -11.38 -3.41
N PHE A 190 -8.27 -11.47 -2.79
CA PHE A 190 -8.51 -12.26 -1.59
C PHE A 190 -8.28 -13.75 -1.82
N VAL A 191 -8.75 -14.29 -2.94
CA VAL A 191 -8.49 -15.70 -3.31
C VAL A 191 -6.99 -15.96 -3.48
N ALA A 192 -6.29 -15.08 -4.21
CA ALA A 192 -4.83 -15.19 -4.37
C ALA A 192 -4.11 -15.15 -3.02
N ALA A 193 -4.53 -14.24 -2.14
CA ALA A 193 -3.96 -14.04 -0.83
C ALA A 193 -4.20 -15.24 0.10
N LEU A 194 -5.40 -15.82 0.12
CA LEU A 194 -5.72 -16.99 0.95
C LEU A 194 -5.05 -18.28 0.45
N LEU A 195 -4.86 -18.43 -0.86
CA LEU A 195 -4.17 -19.59 -1.44
C LEU A 195 -2.64 -19.51 -1.31
N TYR A 196 -2.06 -18.37 -1.69
CA TYR A 196 -0.61 -18.23 -1.86
C TYR A 196 0.05 -17.38 -0.77
N GLY A 197 -0.71 -16.59 -0.01
CA GLY A 197 -0.23 -15.78 1.10
C GLY A 197 0.08 -14.34 0.69
N SER A 198 0.57 -13.55 1.63
CA SER A 198 0.73 -12.09 1.49
C SER A 198 1.60 -11.64 0.31
N ARG A 199 2.60 -12.43 -0.11
CA ARG A 199 3.48 -12.05 -1.22
C ARG A 199 2.73 -12.05 -2.56
N VAL A 200 2.02 -13.13 -2.85
CA VAL A 200 1.24 -13.27 -4.09
C VAL A 200 -0.02 -12.42 -4.01
N GLY A 201 -0.71 -12.38 -2.86
CA GLY A 201 -1.84 -11.48 -2.65
C GLY A 201 -1.48 -10.02 -2.91
N GLY A 202 -0.36 -9.54 -2.37
CA GLY A 202 0.13 -8.19 -2.61
C GLY A 202 0.47 -7.90 -4.07
N LEU A 203 1.10 -8.85 -4.78
CA LEU A 203 1.35 -8.70 -6.22
C LEU A 203 0.06 -8.62 -7.03
N VAL A 204 -0.90 -9.51 -6.76
CA VAL A 204 -2.19 -9.53 -7.45
C VAL A 204 -2.97 -8.24 -7.20
N GLY A 205 -2.98 -7.75 -5.96
CA GLY A 205 -3.62 -6.49 -5.61
C GLY A 205 -2.91 -5.26 -6.17
N ALA A 206 -1.58 -5.29 -6.33
CA ALA A 206 -0.86 -4.18 -6.94
C ALA A 206 -1.01 -4.15 -8.46
N ILE A 207 -0.95 -5.31 -9.13
CA ILE A 207 -0.87 -5.41 -10.59
C ILE A 207 -2.26 -5.41 -11.25
N GLY A 208 -3.19 -6.23 -10.76
CA GLY A 208 -4.49 -6.41 -11.39
C GLY A 208 -5.31 -5.12 -11.46
N PRO A 209 -5.63 -4.50 -10.31
CA PRO A 209 -6.31 -3.21 -10.24
C PRO A 209 -5.60 -2.09 -11.01
N LEU A 210 -4.26 -2.04 -10.96
CA LEU A 210 -3.48 -1.07 -11.75
C LEU A 210 -3.74 -1.22 -13.25
N ILE A 211 -3.70 -2.45 -13.77
CA ILE A 211 -3.99 -2.71 -15.19
C ILE A 211 -5.43 -2.31 -15.52
N ALA A 212 -6.39 -2.65 -14.65
CA ALA A 212 -7.79 -2.27 -14.85
C ALA A 212 -7.97 -0.75 -14.92
N ASP A 213 -7.33 -0.01 -14.02
CA ASP A 213 -7.37 1.46 -14.03
C ASP A 213 -6.76 2.05 -15.30
N LEU A 214 -5.65 1.49 -15.79
CA LEU A 214 -5.05 1.93 -17.05
C LEU A 214 -5.97 1.65 -18.24
N ILE A 215 -6.71 0.54 -18.23
CA ILE A 215 -7.67 0.18 -19.29
C ILE A 215 -8.90 1.11 -19.26
N ILE A 216 -9.45 1.39 -18.09
CA ILE A 216 -10.63 2.27 -17.93
C ILE A 216 -10.26 3.75 -18.10
N GLY A 217 -8.98 4.10 -17.96
CA GLY A 217 -8.53 5.49 -17.94
C GLY A 217 -8.77 6.18 -16.59
N TYR A 218 -8.72 5.43 -15.49
CA TYR A 218 -8.89 5.99 -14.15
C TYR A 218 -7.67 6.87 -13.78
N PRO A 219 -7.87 8.17 -13.48
CA PRO A 219 -6.77 9.12 -13.40
C PRO A 219 -5.89 8.98 -12.15
N ARG A 220 -6.29 8.15 -11.18
CA ARG A 220 -5.61 7.99 -9.88
C ARG A 220 -5.08 6.57 -9.67
N TRP A 221 -4.72 5.90 -10.77
CA TRP A 221 -4.17 4.54 -10.79
C TRP A 221 -2.98 4.31 -9.83
N PHE A 222 -2.23 5.36 -9.51
CA PHE A 222 -1.08 5.28 -8.59
C PHE A 222 -1.50 5.08 -7.12
N ILE A 223 -2.70 5.55 -6.72
CA ILE A 223 -3.25 5.30 -5.38
C ILE A 223 -3.66 3.83 -5.25
N THR A 224 -4.21 3.28 -6.32
CA THR A 224 -4.68 1.90 -6.43
C THR A 224 -3.59 0.90 -6.06
N VAL A 225 -2.35 1.14 -6.50
CA VAL A 225 -1.19 0.29 -6.16
C VAL A 225 -0.96 0.22 -4.65
N ILE A 226 -1.05 1.35 -3.95
CA ILE A 226 -0.87 1.40 -2.50
C ILE A 226 -2.06 0.75 -1.79
N ALA A 227 -3.28 1.11 -2.19
CA ALA A 227 -4.51 0.66 -1.57
C ALA A 227 -4.71 -0.86 -1.71
N HIS A 228 -4.71 -1.36 -2.95
CA HIS A 228 -4.96 -2.78 -3.21
C HIS A 228 -3.71 -3.66 -3.04
N GLY A 229 -2.50 -3.12 -3.27
CA GLY A 229 -1.27 -3.83 -2.94
C GLY A 229 -1.17 -4.13 -1.44
N GLY A 230 -1.44 -3.15 -0.59
CA GLY A 230 -1.50 -3.35 0.86
C GLY A 230 -2.66 -4.24 1.31
N GLU A 231 -3.84 -4.10 0.68
CA GLU A 231 -4.97 -5.01 0.88
C GLU A 231 -4.59 -6.47 0.66
N GLY A 232 -3.97 -6.80 -0.47
CA GLY A 232 -3.54 -8.15 -0.78
C GLY A 232 -2.49 -8.71 0.20
N VAL A 233 -1.59 -7.86 0.70
CA VAL A 233 -0.62 -8.23 1.74
C VAL A 233 -1.34 -8.59 3.05
N ILE A 234 -2.28 -7.76 3.49
CA ILE A 234 -3.04 -7.95 4.74
C ILE A 234 -3.93 -9.18 4.63
N ALA A 235 -4.69 -9.31 3.54
CA ALA A 235 -5.55 -10.46 3.26
C ALA A 235 -4.79 -11.79 3.36
N GLY A 236 -3.52 -11.79 2.93
CA GLY A 236 -2.68 -13.00 2.93
C GLY A 236 -2.32 -13.52 4.31
N LEU A 237 -2.50 -12.72 5.36
CA LEU A 237 -2.36 -13.17 6.75
C LEU A 237 -3.46 -14.18 7.16
N GLY A 238 -4.56 -14.22 6.39
CA GLY A 238 -5.65 -15.18 6.55
C GLY A 238 -5.31 -16.58 6.03
N LYS A 239 -4.24 -16.76 5.26
CA LYS A 239 -3.84 -18.08 4.74
C LYS A 239 -3.69 -19.09 5.88
N GLY A 240 -4.38 -20.21 5.76
CA GLY A 240 -4.34 -21.31 6.72
C GLY A 240 -5.05 -21.06 8.05
N ARG A 241 -5.76 -19.95 8.19
CA ARG A 241 -6.59 -19.63 9.35
C ARG A 241 -7.99 -20.24 9.22
N SER A 242 -8.73 -20.28 10.33
CA SER A 242 -10.15 -20.67 10.32
C SER A 242 -10.99 -19.68 9.50
N THR A 243 -12.10 -20.14 8.92
CA THR A 243 -12.98 -19.31 8.08
C THR A 243 -13.45 -18.01 8.76
N PRO A 244 -13.83 -17.98 10.07
CA PRO A 244 -14.19 -16.73 10.73
C PRO A 244 -13.01 -15.74 10.81
N LEU A 245 -11.79 -16.24 11.08
CA LEU A 245 -10.60 -15.41 11.12
C LEU A 245 -10.17 -14.94 9.71
N GLN A 246 -10.35 -15.77 8.68
CA GLN A 246 -10.19 -15.35 7.29
C GLN A 246 -11.15 -14.19 6.98
N ALA A 247 -12.44 -14.34 7.27
CA ALA A 247 -13.43 -13.29 7.06
C ALA A 247 -13.04 -11.97 7.76
N ALA A 248 -12.64 -12.03 9.03
CA ALA A 248 -12.20 -10.86 9.77
C ALA A 248 -10.97 -10.19 9.15
N ILE A 249 -9.98 -10.97 8.69
CA ILE A 249 -8.77 -10.45 8.04
C ILE A 249 -9.10 -9.84 6.67
N LEU A 250 -9.98 -10.46 5.88
CA LEU A 250 -10.41 -9.93 4.58
C LEU A 250 -11.19 -8.61 4.73
N LEU A 251 -12.09 -8.52 5.71
CA LEU A 251 -12.77 -7.27 6.04
C LEU A 251 -11.77 -6.19 6.48
N ALA A 252 -10.80 -6.53 7.35
CA ALA A 252 -9.76 -5.61 7.77
C ALA A 252 -8.88 -5.14 6.59
N SER A 253 -8.58 -6.01 5.62
CA SER A 253 -7.83 -5.63 4.42
C SER A 253 -8.60 -4.70 3.49
N GLY A 254 -9.90 -4.93 3.29
CA GLY A 254 -10.70 -4.01 2.47
C GLY A 254 -11.01 -2.69 3.19
N ILE A 255 -11.12 -2.69 4.52
CA ILE A 255 -11.16 -1.44 5.32
C ILE A 255 -9.86 -0.65 5.15
N TYR A 256 -8.71 -1.32 5.13
CA TYR A 256 -7.44 -0.67 4.81
C TYR A 256 -7.48 0.00 3.43
N MET A 257 -7.91 -0.72 2.39
CA MET A 257 -8.06 -0.18 1.03
C MET A 257 -9.00 1.04 1.01
N ALA A 258 -10.19 0.90 1.58
CA ALA A 258 -11.18 1.97 1.67
C ALA A 258 -10.63 3.20 2.41
N THR A 259 -9.81 3.00 3.45
CA THR A 259 -9.23 4.10 4.24
C THR A 259 -8.23 4.90 3.40
N ILE A 260 -7.42 4.24 2.57
CA ILE A 260 -6.49 4.94 1.67
C ILE A 260 -7.26 5.83 0.69
N TYR A 261 -8.33 5.32 0.06
CA TYR A 261 -9.17 6.14 -0.81
C TYR A 261 -9.92 7.24 -0.06
N PHE A 262 -10.38 6.97 1.16
CA PHE A 262 -11.04 7.96 2.01
C PHE A 262 -10.13 9.15 2.29
N ILE A 263 -8.89 8.91 2.72
CA ILE A 263 -7.91 9.97 2.97
C ILE A 263 -7.74 10.84 1.72
N VAL A 264 -7.55 10.24 0.56
CA VAL A 264 -7.43 10.98 -0.70
C VAL A 264 -8.70 11.77 -0.99
N ASN A 265 -9.87 11.14 -0.87
CA ASN A 265 -11.17 11.75 -1.15
C ASN A 265 -11.46 12.95 -0.22
N VAL A 266 -11.03 12.94 1.03
CA VAL A 266 -11.18 14.08 1.95
C VAL A 266 -10.54 15.34 1.36
N PHE A 267 -9.36 15.22 0.74
CA PHE A 267 -8.63 16.36 0.18
C PHE A 267 -9.15 16.84 -1.18
N ILE A 268 -9.86 15.99 -1.95
CA ILE A 268 -10.34 16.35 -3.30
C ILE A 268 -11.85 16.53 -3.42
N LYS A 269 -12.63 15.99 -2.48
CA LYS A 269 -14.10 16.02 -2.47
C LYS A 269 -14.69 16.57 -1.17
N GLY A 270 -13.86 16.69 -0.12
CA GLY A 270 -14.32 17.07 1.22
C GLY A 270 -14.89 15.90 2.01
N LEU A 271 -14.99 16.09 3.32
CA LEU A 271 -15.38 15.06 4.29
C LEU A 271 -16.76 14.42 4.02
N PRO A 272 -17.84 15.17 3.71
CA PRO A 272 -19.17 14.59 3.55
C PRO A 272 -19.22 13.58 2.40
N VAL A 273 -18.66 13.95 1.25
CA VAL A 273 -18.61 13.09 0.05
C VAL A 273 -17.65 11.92 0.27
N ALA A 274 -16.53 12.16 0.97
CA ALA A 274 -15.58 11.11 1.30
C ALA A 274 -16.20 10.03 2.22
N ILE A 275 -17.02 10.40 3.20
CA ILE A 275 -17.71 9.45 4.09
C ILE A 275 -18.66 8.55 3.29
N ILE A 276 -19.42 9.12 2.36
CA ILE A 276 -20.33 8.35 1.50
C ILE A 276 -19.54 7.36 0.64
N SER A 277 -18.42 7.80 0.05
CA SER A 277 -17.53 6.92 -0.71
C SER A 277 -16.95 5.80 0.15
N TYR A 278 -16.53 6.11 1.38
CA TYR A 278 -15.95 5.14 2.30
C TYR A 278 -16.97 4.07 2.72
N ALA A 279 -18.20 4.47 3.05
CA ALA A 279 -19.28 3.53 3.37
C ALA A 279 -19.56 2.58 2.19
N ARG A 280 -19.60 3.11 0.96
CA ARG A 280 -19.74 2.30 -0.26
C ARG A 280 -18.60 1.29 -0.41
N ASP A 281 -17.36 1.71 -0.20
CA ASP A 281 -16.19 0.82 -0.37
C ASP A 281 -16.17 -0.31 0.66
N VAL A 282 -16.57 -0.02 1.90
CA VAL A 282 -16.65 -1.03 2.97
C VAL A 282 -17.85 -1.97 2.77
N PHE A 283 -19.05 -1.44 2.59
CA PHE A 283 -20.28 -2.26 2.58
C PHE A 283 -20.66 -2.79 1.19
N GLY A 284 -20.41 -2.02 0.14
CA GLY A 284 -20.77 -2.40 -1.24
C GLY A 284 -19.72 -3.28 -1.91
N GLN A 285 -18.44 -2.95 -1.73
CA GLN A 285 -17.34 -3.62 -2.43
C GLN A 285 -16.64 -4.66 -1.55
N THR A 286 -16.08 -4.23 -0.42
CA THR A 286 -15.26 -5.10 0.46
C THR A 286 -16.07 -6.27 1.00
N LEU A 287 -17.26 -6.00 1.56
CA LEU A 287 -18.12 -7.03 2.13
C LEU A 287 -18.55 -8.05 1.07
N PHE A 288 -18.97 -7.59 -0.11
CA PHE A 288 -19.40 -8.45 -1.20
C PHE A 288 -18.25 -9.35 -1.70
N SER A 289 -17.08 -8.75 -1.95
CA SER A 289 -15.88 -9.49 -2.38
C SER A 289 -15.39 -10.48 -1.33
N THR A 290 -15.54 -10.16 -0.05
CA THR A 290 -15.21 -11.09 1.05
C THR A 290 -16.11 -12.32 1.01
N ILE A 291 -17.43 -12.13 0.87
CA ILE A 291 -18.38 -13.25 0.77
C ILE A 291 -18.05 -14.12 -0.43
N LEU A 292 -17.84 -13.50 -1.60
CA LEU A 292 -17.55 -14.22 -2.84
C LEU A 292 -16.22 -14.99 -2.74
N ALA A 293 -15.18 -14.38 -2.18
CA ALA A 293 -13.89 -15.03 -2.00
C ALA A 293 -14.00 -16.26 -1.08
N LEU A 294 -14.75 -16.17 0.03
CA LEU A 294 -14.94 -17.31 0.94
C LEU A 294 -15.75 -18.44 0.29
N LEU A 295 -16.74 -18.12 -0.55
CA LEU A 295 -17.47 -19.12 -1.34
C LEU A 295 -16.56 -19.84 -2.33
N VAL A 296 -15.75 -19.08 -3.06
CA VAL A 296 -14.74 -19.63 -3.98
C VAL A 296 -13.74 -20.51 -3.22
N MET A 297 -13.26 -20.05 -2.07
CA MET A 297 -12.33 -20.83 -1.24
C MET A 297 -12.93 -22.16 -0.78
N LYS A 298 -14.20 -22.18 -0.34
CA LYS A 298 -14.90 -23.43 0.02
C LYS A 298 -15.02 -24.38 -1.19
N ALA A 299 -15.32 -23.86 -2.38
CA ALA A 299 -15.37 -24.66 -3.60
C ALA A 299 -14.00 -25.25 -3.96
N VAL A 300 -12.94 -24.44 -3.87
CA VAL A 300 -11.56 -24.88 -4.12
C VAL A 300 -11.13 -25.96 -3.11
N GLU A 301 -11.44 -25.80 -1.83
CA GLU A 301 -11.12 -26.81 -0.81
C GLU A 301 -11.83 -28.15 -1.08
N LYS A 302 -13.06 -28.11 -1.59
CA LYS A 302 -13.83 -29.30 -1.95
C LYS A 302 -13.29 -29.99 -3.20
N MET A 303 -12.91 -29.23 -4.24
CA MET A 303 -12.46 -29.77 -5.53
C MET A 303 -10.98 -30.16 -5.54
N LEU A 304 -10.14 -29.46 -4.78
CA LEU A 304 -8.68 -29.63 -4.78
C LEU A 304 -8.17 -29.83 -3.35
N PRO A 305 -8.49 -30.97 -2.69
CA PRO A 305 -8.11 -31.23 -1.30
C PRO A 305 -6.59 -31.23 -1.08
N GLN A 306 -5.82 -31.49 -2.14
CA GLN A 306 -4.35 -31.45 -2.13
C GLN A 306 -3.80 -30.03 -1.91
N ILE A 307 -4.49 -29.00 -2.45
CA ILE A 307 -4.14 -27.59 -2.27
C ILE A 307 -4.54 -27.13 -0.87
N SER A 308 -5.70 -27.56 -0.36
CA SER A 308 -6.15 -27.29 1.00
C SER A 308 -5.19 -27.85 2.08
N ARG A 309 -4.60 -29.04 1.84
CA ARG A 309 -3.57 -29.62 2.73
C ARG A 309 -2.28 -28.80 2.81
N ARG A 310 -1.97 -27.98 1.79
CA ARG A 310 -0.81 -27.06 1.81
C ARG A 310 -1.12 -25.72 2.48
N THR A 311 -2.39 -25.32 2.55
CA THR A 311 -2.79 -24.07 3.19
C THR A 311 -3.02 -24.21 4.69
N ARG A 312 -3.51 -25.35 5.19
CA ARG A 312 -3.62 -25.61 6.64
C ARG A 312 -2.24 -25.83 7.26
N VAL A 313 -1.86 -24.96 8.19
CA VAL A 313 -0.67 -25.14 9.03
C VAL A 313 -0.80 -26.48 9.77
N ARG A 314 0.18 -27.38 9.61
CA ARG A 314 0.29 -28.57 10.48
C ARG A 314 0.46 -28.05 11.91
N GLY A 315 -0.54 -28.27 12.77
CA GLY A 315 -0.36 -28.19 14.21
C GLY A 315 0.79 -29.11 14.65
N PRO A 316 1.45 -28.84 15.79
CA PRO A 316 2.56 -29.66 16.24
C PRO A 316 2.09 -31.12 16.33
N GLN A 317 2.67 -31.96 15.47
CA GLN A 317 2.50 -33.41 15.58
C GLN A 317 3.13 -33.80 16.91
N ALA A 318 2.30 -34.10 17.90
CA ALA A 318 2.73 -34.92 19.02
C ALA A 318 3.30 -36.21 18.40
N ARG A 319 4.62 -36.36 18.49
CA ARG A 319 5.25 -37.64 18.16
C ARG A 319 4.79 -38.64 19.23
N PRO A 320 4.49 -39.90 18.84
CA PRO A 320 4.19 -40.96 19.79
C PRO A 320 5.38 -41.20 20.74
#